data_AF-A0A936CX26-F1
#
_entry.id   AF-A0A936CX26-F1
#
_cell.length_a   1.000
_cell.length_b   1.000
_cell.length_c   1.000
_cell.angle_alpha   90.00
_cell.angle_beta   90.00
_cell.angle_gamma   90.00
#
_symmetry.space_group_name_H-M   'P 1'
#
loop_
_entity.id
_entity.type
_entity.pdbx_description
1 polymer ?
#
loop_
_entity_poly.entity_id
_entity_poly.type
_entity_poly.pdbx_seq_one_letter_code
_entity_poly.pdbx_strand_id
1 'polypeptide(L)'
;MYLFCPECGHTVGEHNVTHNLRNMADEAGIYKLLWEPDKIGVTHARQMIEPLRAAIADMKARPEHYRPLEASNGWGTYDRFVPWLEDLALCCENVPTAEVQVCR
;
A
#
# COMPACT_ATOMS: atom_id res chain seq x y z
N MET A 1 4.64 6.06 3.59
CA MET A 1 5.45 4.83 3.73
C MET A 1 6.76 5.04 3.00
N TYR A 2 7.85 4.58 3.57
CA TYR A 2 9.18 4.68 3.03
C TYR A 2 9.79 3.28 2.91
N LEU A 3 10.55 3.07 1.84
CA LEU A 3 11.39 1.89 1.65
C LEU A 3 12.85 2.34 1.82
N PHE A 4 13.51 1.86 2.87
CA PHE A 4 14.87 2.23 3.21
C PHE A 4 15.84 1.12 2.80
N CYS A 5 16.89 1.45 2.04
CA CYS A 5 17.92 0.48 1.67
C CYS A 5 19.06 0.53 2.70
N PRO A 6 19.24 -0.52 3.53
CA PRO A 6 20.29 -0.54 4.55
C PRO A 6 21.70 -0.63 3.93
N GLU A 7 21.83 -1.15 2.70
CA GLU A 7 23.13 -1.30 2.03
C GLU A 7 23.72 0.04 1.57
N CYS A 8 22.87 0.93 1.03
CA CYS A 8 23.32 2.24 0.56
C CYS A 8 23.02 3.38 1.54
N GLY A 9 22.21 3.15 2.58
CA GLY A 9 21.87 4.13 3.60
C GLY A 9 20.87 5.21 3.15
N HIS A 10 20.12 4.96 2.07
CA HIS A 10 19.17 5.91 1.51
C HIS A 10 17.74 5.35 1.42
N THR A 11 16.76 6.25 1.46
CA THR A 11 15.39 5.95 1.06
C THR A 11 15.33 5.70 -0.45
N VAL A 12 14.88 4.51 -0.84
CA VAL A 12 14.76 4.07 -2.24
C VAL A 12 13.32 4.07 -2.76
N GLY A 13 12.35 4.34 -1.88
CA GLY A 13 10.95 4.55 -2.26
C GLY A 13 10.20 5.39 -1.24
N GLU A 14 9.34 6.28 -1.71
CA GLU A 14 8.42 7.08 -0.89
C GLU A 14 7.01 6.99 -1.46
N HIS A 15 6.10 6.45 -0.65
CA HIS A 15 4.71 6.19 -1.01
C HIS A 15 3.81 6.76 0.08
N ASN A 16 3.38 8.01 -0.10
CA ASN A 16 2.43 8.66 0.82
C ASN A 16 1.00 8.44 0.36
N VAL A 17 0.12 8.11 1.31
CA VAL A 17 -1.29 7.83 1.05
C VAL A 17 -2.15 8.38 2.18
N THR A 18 -3.33 8.88 1.84
CA THR A 18 -4.26 9.50 2.79
C THR A 18 -5.02 8.45 3.61
N HIS A 19 -5.22 8.71 4.91
CA HIS A 19 -6.08 7.91 5.78
C HIS A 19 -7.55 7.89 5.35
N ASN A 20 -7.98 8.77 4.44
CA ASN A 20 -9.33 8.72 3.85
C ASN A 20 -9.60 7.41 3.10
N LEU A 21 -8.55 6.71 2.66
CA LEU A 21 -8.64 5.41 1.99
C LEU A 21 -8.81 4.23 2.96
N ARG A 22 -8.89 4.47 4.27
CA ARG A 22 -8.90 3.41 5.30
C ARG A 22 -9.98 2.36 5.07
N ASN A 23 -11.20 2.75 4.68
CA ASN A 23 -12.32 1.81 4.51
C ASN A 23 -12.06 0.89 3.33
N MET A 24 -11.57 1.46 2.22
CA MET A 24 -11.21 0.69 1.02
C MET A 24 -10.04 -0.26 1.28
N ALA A 25 -9.04 0.20 2.03
CA ALA A 25 -7.89 -0.62 2.41
C ALA A 25 -8.23 -1.72 3.42
N ASP A 26 -9.16 -1.45 4.35
CA ASP A 26 -9.63 -2.44 5.33
C ASP A 26 -10.45 -3.53 4.64
N GLU A 27 -11.35 -3.15 3.74
CA GLU A 27 -12.12 -4.08 2.90
C GLU A 27 -11.19 -4.96 2.03
N ALA A 28 -10.13 -4.38 1.47
CA ALA A 28 -9.12 -5.12 0.70
C ALA A 28 -8.11 -5.89 1.57
N GLY A 29 -8.23 -5.85 2.91
CA GLY A 29 -7.36 -6.58 3.84
C GLY A 29 -5.93 -6.03 3.99
N ILE A 30 -5.66 -4.80 3.52
CA ILE A 30 -4.32 -4.19 3.49
C ILE A 30 -4.19 -2.95 4.40
N TYR A 31 -5.20 -2.60 5.19
CA TYR A 31 -5.11 -1.45 6.11
C TYR A 31 -3.87 -1.51 7.02
N LYS A 32 -3.69 -2.62 7.75
CA LYS A 32 -2.51 -2.78 8.62
C LYS A 32 -1.22 -2.85 7.81
N LEU A 33 -1.25 -3.41 6.61
CA LEU A 33 -0.08 -3.47 5.74
C LEU A 33 0.44 -2.06 5.39
N LEU A 34 -0.46 -1.12 5.11
CA LEU A 34 -0.10 0.23 4.67
C LEU A 34 0.23 1.18 5.84
N TRP A 35 -0.48 1.07 6.97
CA TRP A 35 -0.35 2.03 8.08
C TRP A 35 0.31 1.47 9.34
N GLU A 36 0.29 0.14 9.54
CA GLU A 36 0.80 -0.51 10.74
C GLU A 36 1.60 -1.80 10.43
N PRO A 37 2.52 -1.80 9.44
CA PRO A 37 3.19 -3.02 8.98
C PRO A 37 3.98 -3.72 10.10
N ASP A 38 4.55 -2.94 11.03
CA ASP A 38 5.25 -3.44 12.21
C ASP A 38 4.37 -4.30 13.11
N LYS A 39 3.07 -3.98 13.24
CA LYS A 39 2.13 -4.74 14.05
C LYS A 39 1.76 -6.10 13.47
N ILE A 40 2.03 -6.31 12.18
CA ILE A 40 1.80 -7.58 11.48
C ILE A 40 3.11 -8.26 11.05
N GLY A 41 4.25 -7.81 11.59
CA GLY A 41 5.56 -8.42 11.32
C GLY A 41 6.11 -8.17 9.91
N VAL A 42 5.58 -7.18 9.20
CA VAL A 42 6.09 -6.75 7.91
C VAL A 42 7.24 -5.77 8.15
N THR A 43 8.43 -6.19 7.75
CA THR A 43 9.68 -5.45 7.94
C THR A 43 10.39 -5.16 6.63
N HIS A 44 10.13 -5.95 5.58
CA HIS A 44 10.79 -5.83 4.28
C HIS A 44 9.80 -5.74 3.13
N ALA A 45 10.18 -5.03 2.08
CA ALA A 45 9.37 -4.77 0.90
C ALA A 45 8.83 -6.05 0.25
N ARG A 46 9.65 -7.12 0.20
CA ARG A 46 9.22 -8.44 -0.33
C ARG A 46 7.98 -9.03 0.35
N GLN A 47 7.76 -8.72 1.63
CA GLN A 47 6.61 -9.23 2.38
C GLN A 47 5.30 -8.53 1.99
N MET A 48 5.39 -7.38 1.32
CA MET A 48 4.23 -6.62 0.87
C MET A 48 3.70 -7.07 -0.50
N ILE A 49 4.53 -7.69 -1.33
CA ILE A 49 4.24 -7.97 -2.74
C ILE A 49 2.96 -8.80 -2.89
N GLU A 50 2.90 -9.96 -2.24
CA GLU A 50 1.76 -10.88 -2.38
C GLU A 50 0.45 -10.28 -1.82
N PRO A 51 0.42 -9.69 -0.60
CA PRO A 51 -0.77 -8.98 -0.12
C PRO A 51 -1.25 -7.85 -1.05
N LEU A 52 -0.32 -7.05 -1.59
CA LEU A 52 -0.66 -5.96 -2.50
C LEU A 52 -1.25 -6.50 -3.81
N ARG A 53 -0.62 -7.53 -4.41
CA ARG A 53 -1.13 -8.16 -5.64
C ARG A 53 -2.52 -8.76 -5.45
N ALA A 54 -2.76 -9.43 -4.32
CA ALA A 54 -4.06 -9.97 -3.98
C ALA A 54 -5.13 -8.87 -3.87
N ALA A 55 -4.81 -7.78 -3.16
CA ALA A 55 -5.70 -6.63 -3.01
C ALA A 55 -5.99 -5.95 -4.36
N ILE A 56 -4.97 -5.70 -5.18
CA ILE A 56 -5.12 -5.09 -6.51
C ILE A 56 -6.02 -5.97 -7.39
N ALA A 57 -5.81 -7.29 -7.40
CA ALA A 57 -6.60 -8.22 -8.18
C ALA A 57 -8.07 -8.22 -7.75
N ASP A 58 -8.35 -8.26 -6.44
CA ASP A 58 -9.71 -8.23 -5.91
C ASP A 58 -10.41 -6.90 -6.19
N MET A 59 -9.72 -5.78 -5.99
CA MET A 59 -10.23 -4.45 -6.30
C MET A 59 -10.61 -4.31 -7.77
N LYS A 60 -9.73 -4.75 -8.68
CA LYS A 60 -10.00 -4.73 -10.13
C LYS A 60 -11.12 -5.69 -10.54
N ALA A 61 -11.29 -6.81 -9.84
CA ALA A 61 -12.36 -7.76 -10.11
C ALA A 61 -13.73 -7.23 -9.65
N ARG A 62 -13.77 -6.38 -8.63
CA ARG A 62 -15.02 -5.90 -7.99
C ARG A 62 -15.09 -4.37 -7.83
N PRO A 63 -14.93 -3.56 -8.90
CA PRO A 63 -14.89 -2.09 -8.77
C PRO A 63 -16.18 -1.51 -8.16
N GLU A 64 -17.34 -2.05 -8.51
CA GLU A 64 -18.64 -1.61 -7.96
C GLU A 64 -18.78 -1.83 -6.45
N HIS A 65 -18.00 -2.75 -5.88
CA HIS A 65 -17.94 -2.99 -4.43
C HIS A 65 -17.10 -1.93 -3.71
N TYR A 66 -16.02 -1.47 -4.35
CA TYR A 66 -15.07 -0.55 -3.74
C TYR A 66 -15.38 0.93 -3.98
N ARG A 67 -16.00 1.29 -5.12
CA ARG A 67 -16.37 2.69 -5.42
C ARG A 67 -17.25 3.35 -4.35
N PRO A 68 -18.23 2.67 -3.72
CA PRO A 68 -19.00 3.27 -2.62
C PRO A 68 -18.17 3.57 -1.35
N LEU A 69 -16.96 3.00 -1.22
CA LEU A 69 -16.05 3.23 -0.09
C LEU A 69 -15.13 4.43 -0.30
N GLU A 70 -15.25 5.14 -1.43
CA GLU A 70 -14.50 6.36 -1.70
C GLU A 70 -14.82 7.46 -0.67
N ALA A 71 -13.82 8.30 -0.42
CA ALA A 71 -13.99 9.44 0.46
C ALA A 71 -14.90 10.51 -0.17
N SER A 72 -15.93 10.93 0.57
CA SER A 72 -16.90 11.94 0.11
C SER A 72 -16.30 13.33 -0.16
N ASN A 73 -15.10 13.60 0.36
CA ASN A 73 -14.37 14.85 0.14
C ASN A 73 -13.56 14.87 -1.17
N GLY A 74 -13.61 13.80 -1.98
CA GLY A 74 -12.89 13.69 -3.24
C GLY A 74 -11.38 13.40 -3.10
N TRP A 75 -10.87 13.24 -1.88
CA TRP A 75 -9.47 12.89 -1.63
C TRP A 75 -9.36 11.49 -1.06
N GLY A 76 -9.12 10.51 -1.94
CA GLY A 76 -9.13 9.09 -1.60
C GLY A 76 -10.16 8.35 -2.45
N THR A 77 -9.97 8.38 -3.77
CA THR A 77 -10.84 7.72 -4.75
C THR A 77 -10.25 6.39 -5.18
N TYR A 78 -11.10 5.47 -5.63
CA TYR A 78 -10.73 4.16 -6.16
C TYR A 78 -9.77 4.33 -7.35
N ASP A 79 -10.11 5.23 -8.26
CA ASP A 79 -9.35 5.47 -9.49
C ASP A 79 -7.93 6.00 -9.23
N ARG A 80 -7.66 6.56 -8.05
CA ARG A 80 -6.30 6.94 -7.61
C ARG A 80 -5.63 5.88 -6.75
N PHE A 81 -6.40 5.12 -5.99
CA PHE A 81 -5.85 4.16 -5.04
C PHE A 81 -5.29 2.92 -5.73
N VAL A 82 -5.99 2.36 -6.72
CA VAL A 82 -5.52 1.16 -7.43
C VAL A 82 -4.16 1.40 -8.12
N PRO A 83 -3.97 2.47 -8.94
CA PRO A 83 -2.66 2.74 -9.53
C PRO A 83 -1.56 2.98 -8.49
N TRP A 84 -1.89 3.64 -7.38
CA TRP A 84 -0.94 3.86 -6.30
C TRP A 84 -0.47 2.55 -5.64
N LEU A 85 -1.36 1.56 -5.49
CA LEU A 85 -1.01 0.23 -5.00
C LEU A 85 -0.11 -0.51 -5.99
N GLU A 86 -0.36 -0.37 -7.29
CA GLU A 86 0.46 -0.96 -8.35
C GLU A 86 1.88 -0.39 -8.35
N ASP A 87 2.01 0.93 -8.21
CA ASP A 87 3.31 1.61 -8.09
C ASP A 87 4.08 1.16 -6.85
N LEU A 88 3.39 0.99 -5.71
CA LEU A 88 4.00 0.46 -4.48
C LEU A 88 4.46 -0.99 -4.67
N ALA A 89 3.63 -1.85 -5.27
CA ALA A 89 3.98 -3.24 -5.52
C ALA A 89 5.21 -3.35 -6.44
N LEU A 90 5.23 -2.57 -7.52
CA LEU A 90 6.37 -2.49 -8.44
C LEU A 90 7.65 -2.01 -7.73
N CYS A 91 7.55 -1.01 -6.86
CA CYS A 91 8.68 -0.56 -6.07
C CYS A 91 9.20 -1.68 -5.15
N CYS A 92 8.30 -2.37 -4.45
CA CYS A 92 8.67 -3.50 -3.60
C CYS A 92 9.35 -4.66 -4.37
N GLU A 93 8.95 -4.90 -5.61
CA GLU A 93 9.58 -5.89 -6.50
C GLU A 93 11.00 -5.49 -6.92
N ASN A 94 11.25 -4.19 -7.13
CA ASN A 94 12.56 -3.66 -7.52
C ASN A 94 13.54 -3.59 -6.34
N VAL A 95 13.05 -3.41 -5.11
CA VAL A 95 13.89 -3.32 -3.90
C VAL A 95 13.40 -4.27 -2.79
N PRO A 96 13.40 -5.60 -3.02
CA PRO A 96 12.77 -6.58 -2.12
C PRO A 96 13.40 -6.65 -0.72
N THR A 97 14.66 -6.22 -0.58
CA THR A 97 15.41 -6.19 0.68
C THR A 97 15.27 -4.86 1.43
N ALA A 98 14.62 -3.84 0.85
CA ALA A 98 14.41 -2.58 1.53
C ALA A 98 13.52 -2.75 2.77
N GLU A 99 13.88 -2.06 3.85
CA GLU A 99 13.13 -2.02 5.09
C GLU A 99 11.90 -1.12 4.94
N VAL A 100 10.76 -1.60 5.43
CA VAL A 100 9.50 -0.85 5.40
C VAL A 100 9.44 0.05 6.63
N GLN A 101 9.25 1.35 6.39
CA GLN A 101 9.09 2.35 7.44
C GLN A 101 7.80 3.15 7.21
N VAL A 102 7.09 3.49 8.29
CA VAL A 102 5.90 4.34 8.22
C VAL A 102 6.08 5.54 9.13
N CYS A 103 5.74 6.73 8.60
CA CYS A 103 5.66 7.94 9.40
C CYS A 103 4.27 7.98 10.07
N ARG A 104 4.22 8.31 11.36
CA ARG A 104 3.03 8.35 12.19
C ARG A 104 2.79 9.77 12.68
#